data_AF-A0A840QM75-F1
#
_entry.id   AF-A0A840QM75-F1
#
_cell.length_a   1.000
_cell.length_b   1.000
_cell.length_c   1.000
_cell.angle_alpha   90.00
_cell.angle_beta   90.00
_cell.angle_gamma   90.00
#
_symmetry.space_group_name_H-M   'P 1'
#
loop_
_entity.id
_entity.type
_entity.pdbx_description
1 polymer ?
#
loop_
_entity_poly.entity_id
_entity_poly.type
_entity_poly.pdbx_seq_one_letter_code
_entity_poly.pdbx_strand_id
1 'polypeptide(L)'
;MGEAKTPFYLCDLIFHEDFTDCEDPVTWYVLMINRLRDFAATASMNQERVLIYDAKGLVYDTATPYSDEDRDDDELSIVNYNNPKVIDAYDPWTAIASLIKERFIHIWGKYPTFSEENKTHGCKNCIFNTQKKGEPFCIAWDYKNAQREWEKPCFWLTNGEKMKAHHYVYSDEVMRDMSHRVTYRSVSLRTDKYKGLEK
;
A
#
# COMPACT_ATOMS: atom_id res chain seq x y z
N MET A 1 4.08 14.26 8.07
CA MET A 1 5.06 13.58 7.20
C MET A 1 5.76 12.52 8.05
N GLY A 2 5.76 11.25 7.63
CA GLY A 2 6.38 10.14 8.35
C GLY A 2 7.21 9.26 7.41
N GLU A 3 8.11 8.45 7.96
CA GLU A 3 8.94 7.50 7.21
C GLU A 3 8.77 6.09 7.78
N ALA A 4 8.41 5.13 6.93
CA ALA A 4 8.38 3.72 7.30
C ALA A 4 9.71 3.04 6.90
N LYS A 5 10.27 2.25 7.81
CA LYS A 5 11.54 1.51 7.55
C LYS A 5 11.36 0.41 6.51
N THR A 6 10.16 -0.15 6.42
CA THR A 6 9.79 -1.20 5.45
C THR A 6 8.37 -0.94 4.97
N PRO A 7 7.93 -1.54 3.84
CA PRO A 7 6.54 -1.46 3.43
C PRO A 7 5.58 -1.90 4.55
N PHE A 8 5.94 -2.91 5.36
CA PHE A 8 5.08 -3.47 6.40
C PHE A 8 4.61 -2.40 7.40
N TYR A 9 5.53 -1.52 7.81
CA TYR A 9 5.26 -0.41 8.72
C TYR A 9 4.53 0.79 8.07
N LEU A 10 4.17 0.73 6.78
CA LEU A 10 3.32 1.76 6.16
C LEU A 10 1.92 1.75 6.74
N CYS A 11 1.40 0.56 7.11
CA CYS A 11 0.08 0.45 7.72
C CYS A 11 0.03 1.20 9.05
N ASP A 12 1.12 1.20 9.81
CA ASP A 12 1.19 1.90 11.09
C ASP A 12 1.10 3.41 10.96
N LEU A 13 1.71 3.94 9.89
CA LEU A 13 1.68 5.37 9.59
C LEU A 13 0.33 5.83 9.03
N ILE A 14 -0.34 4.97 8.25
CA ILE A 14 -1.53 5.36 7.50
C ILE A 14 -2.79 5.10 8.31
N PHE A 15 -2.91 3.93 8.94
CA PHE A 15 -4.13 3.46 9.60
C PHE A 15 -4.11 3.65 11.11
N HIS A 16 -3.10 3.13 11.82
CA HIS A 16 -3.00 3.23 13.28
C HIS A 16 -1.60 2.83 13.76
N GLU A 17 -1.03 3.49 14.78
CA GLU A 17 0.37 3.26 15.19
C GLU A 17 0.73 1.80 15.55
N ASP A 18 -0.21 1.06 16.14
CA ASP A 18 -0.05 -0.37 16.50
C ASP A 18 -0.72 -1.34 15.49
N PHE A 19 -0.94 -0.92 14.23
CA PHE A 19 -1.66 -1.74 13.26
C PHE A 19 -0.95 -3.07 12.99
N THR A 20 0.37 -3.05 12.86
CA THR A 20 1.20 -4.24 12.61
C THR A 20 1.34 -5.15 13.82
N ASP A 21 1.11 -4.63 15.03
CA ASP A 21 1.11 -5.41 16.27
C ASP A 21 -0.24 -6.12 16.51
N CYS A 22 -1.30 -5.70 15.81
CA CYS A 22 -2.58 -6.39 15.83
C CYS A 22 -2.46 -7.74 15.10
N GLU A 23 -2.79 -8.84 15.74
CA GLU A 23 -2.85 -10.17 15.08
C GLU A 23 -4.26 -10.50 14.57
N ASP A 24 -5.29 -9.79 15.05
CA ASP A 24 -6.68 -10.06 14.74
C ASP A 24 -7.15 -9.36 13.44
N PRO A 25 -7.58 -10.13 12.40
CA PRO A 25 -8.03 -9.56 11.14
C PRO A 25 -9.26 -8.64 11.27
N VAL A 26 -10.16 -8.90 12.23
CA VAL A 26 -11.36 -8.06 12.41
C VAL A 26 -10.95 -6.67 12.86
N THR A 27 -10.03 -6.59 13.80
CA THR A 27 -9.45 -5.34 14.30
C THR A 27 -8.77 -4.56 13.16
N TRP A 28 -8.02 -5.24 12.28
CA TRP A 28 -7.44 -4.60 11.09
C TRP A 28 -8.50 -3.93 10.22
N TYR A 29 -9.58 -4.65 9.90
CA TYR A 29 -10.65 -4.08 9.09
C TYR A 29 -11.31 -2.87 9.75
N VAL A 30 -11.57 -2.93 11.06
CA VAL A 30 -12.17 -1.81 11.79
C VAL A 30 -11.27 -0.58 11.75
N LEU A 31 -9.98 -0.73 12.08
CA LEU A 31 -9.00 0.37 12.06
C LEU A 31 -8.87 0.97 10.66
N MET A 32 -8.75 0.13 9.64
CA MET A 32 -8.64 0.55 8.26
C MET A 32 -9.91 1.27 7.79
N ILE A 33 -11.09 0.67 7.95
CA ILE A 33 -12.35 1.28 7.50
C ILE A 33 -12.61 2.62 8.16
N ASN A 34 -12.37 2.75 9.47
CA ASN A 34 -12.52 4.03 10.17
C ASN A 34 -11.60 5.09 9.56
N ARG A 35 -10.34 4.74 9.30
CA ARG A 35 -9.40 5.66 8.68
C ARG A 35 -9.79 6.05 7.25
N LEU A 36 -10.25 5.09 6.45
CA LEU A 36 -10.71 5.36 5.07
C LEU A 36 -11.94 6.28 5.07
N ARG A 37 -12.82 6.15 6.06
CA ARG A 37 -13.94 7.08 6.26
C ARG A 37 -13.46 8.50 6.56
N ASP A 38 -12.40 8.69 7.34
CA ASP A 38 -11.81 10.02 7.57
C ASP A 38 -11.31 10.66 6.27
N PHE A 39 -10.63 9.88 5.41
CA PHE A 39 -10.19 10.33 4.09
C PHE A 39 -11.38 10.72 3.21
N ALA A 40 -12.42 9.89 3.20
CA ALA A 40 -13.64 10.15 2.45
C ALA A 40 -14.40 11.39 2.96
N ALA A 41 -14.46 11.59 4.28
CA ALA A 41 -15.05 12.79 4.88
C ALA A 41 -14.29 14.06 4.46
N THR A 42 -12.96 14.00 4.41
CA THR A 42 -12.13 15.11 3.91
C THR A 42 -12.42 15.41 2.43
N ALA A 43 -12.64 14.39 1.61
CA ALA A 43 -13.05 14.56 0.20
C ALA A 43 -14.44 15.20 0.09
N SER A 44 -15.35 14.85 0.99
CA SER A 44 -16.72 15.37 1.01
C SER A 44 -16.74 16.86 1.30
N MET A 45 -15.82 17.36 2.14
CA MET A 45 -15.61 18.80 2.32
C MET A 45 -15.20 19.52 1.04
N ASN A 46 -14.59 18.80 0.08
CA ASN A 46 -14.25 19.29 -1.25
C ASN A 46 -15.33 18.95 -2.29
N GLN A 47 -16.55 18.63 -1.86
CA GLN A 47 -17.68 18.27 -2.73
C GLN A 47 -17.43 17.00 -3.57
N GLU A 48 -16.52 16.12 -3.16
CA GLU A 48 -16.24 14.87 -3.85
C GLU A 48 -16.99 13.69 -3.21
N ARG A 49 -17.70 12.93 -4.04
CA ARG A 49 -18.27 11.63 -3.69
C ARG A 49 -17.17 10.56 -3.70
N VAL A 50 -17.15 9.80 -2.61
CA VAL A 50 -16.23 8.69 -2.38
C VAL A 50 -17.05 7.48 -1.95
N LEU A 51 -16.78 6.35 -2.60
CA LEU A 51 -17.30 5.05 -2.25
C LEU A 51 -16.20 4.24 -1.59
N ILE A 52 -16.50 3.61 -0.46
CA ILE A 52 -15.60 2.66 0.20
C ILE A 52 -16.22 1.27 0.10
N TYR A 53 -15.46 0.35 -0.48
CA TYR A 53 -15.81 -1.07 -0.57
C TYR A 53 -14.98 -1.88 0.40
N ASP A 54 -15.57 -2.92 0.98
CA ASP A 54 -14.86 -3.98 1.67
C ASP A 54 -14.91 -5.29 0.85
N ALA A 55 -14.57 -6.41 1.47
CA ALA A 55 -14.65 -7.73 0.83
C ALA A 55 -16.09 -8.18 0.49
N LYS A 56 -17.11 -7.59 1.11
CA LYS A 56 -18.52 -7.98 1.00
C LYS A 56 -19.33 -7.01 0.13
N GLY A 57 -18.89 -5.78 -0.06
CA GLY A 57 -19.54 -4.82 -0.93
C GLY A 57 -19.30 -3.37 -0.51
N LEU A 58 -20.24 -2.49 -0.86
CA LEU A 58 -20.21 -1.09 -0.49
C LEU A 58 -20.50 -0.94 1.02
N VAL A 59 -19.61 -0.27 1.76
CA VAL A 59 -19.73 -0.07 3.21
C VAL A 59 -19.81 1.40 3.63
N TYR A 60 -19.54 2.31 2.70
CA TYR A 60 -19.66 3.74 2.91
C TYR A 60 -19.81 4.47 1.59
N ASP A 61 -20.72 5.44 1.54
CA ASP A 61 -20.94 6.37 0.43
C ASP A 61 -21.07 7.77 1.03
N THR A 62 -20.26 8.72 0.56
CA THR A 62 -20.34 10.10 1.03
C THR A 62 -21.44 10.91 0.37
N ALA A 63 -22.12 10.37 -0.64
CA ALA A 63 -23.37 10.96 -1.08
C ALA A 63 -24.37 10.83 0.07
N THR A 64 -24.53 11.91 0.84
CA THR A 64 -25.60 12.03 1.81
C THR A 64 -26.91 11.78 1.05
N PRO A 65 -27.77 10.86 1.51
CA PRO A 65 -29.10 10.72 0.93
C PRO A 65 -29.89 11.96 1.32
N TYR A 66 -29.85 13.00 0.48
CA TYR A 66 -30.79 14.12 0.59
C TYR A 66 -32.12 13.67 0.00
N SER A 67 -33.19 13.76 0.79
CA SER A 67 -34.55 13.72 0.28
C SER A 67 -34.72 14.84 -0.75
N ASP A 68 -35.38 14.55 -1.87
CA ASP A 68 -35.65 15.54 -2.93
C ASP A 68 -36.41 16.80 -2.44
N GLU A 69 -36.90 16.80 -1.21
CA GLU A 69 -37.61 17.91 -0.56
C GLU A 69 -36.69 19.02 0.02
N ASP A 70 -35.38 18.77 0.16
CA ASP A 70 -34.43 19.74 0.77
C ASP A 70 -33.53 20.47 -0.24
N ARG A 71 -33.73 20.27 -1.56
CA ARG A 71 -32.94 20.92 -2.62
C ARG A 71 -33.23 22.42 -2.74
N ASP A 72 -32.68 23.21 -1.83
CA ASP A 72 -32.46 24.64 -2.01
C ASP A 72 -31.22 24.87 -2.92
N ASP A 73 -31.27 25.92 -3.76
CA ASP A 73 -30.26 26.26 -4.78
C ASP A 73 -28.82 26.55 -4.22
N ASP A 74 -28.64 26.54 -2.90
CA ASP A 74 -27.36 26.75 -2.20
C ASP A 74 -26.73 25.44 -1.66
N GLU A 75 -27.29 24.27 -2.00
CA GLU A 75 -26.79 22.98 -1.51
C GLU A 75 -25.45 22.54 -2.14
N LEU A 76 -24.63 21.84 -1.33
CA LEU A 76 -23.33 21.29 -1.71
C LEU A 76 -23.43 20.37 -2.94
N SER A 77 -23.20 20.94 -4.12
CA SER A 77 -23.21 20.21 -5.38
C SER A 77 -22.00 19.27 -5.44
N ILE A 78 -22.24 17.95 -5.54
CA ILE A 78 -21.17 16.97 -5.67
C ILE A 78 -20.58 17.04 -7.09
N VAL A 79 -19.27 17.29 -7.20
CA VAL A 79 -18.61 17.53 -8.50
C VAL A 79 -18.39 16.27 -9.34
N ASN A 80 -18.32 15.09 -8.70
CA ASN A 80 -18.04 13.80 -9.34
C ASN A 80 -19.15 12.77 -9.09
N TYR A 81 -20.41 13.21 -9.03
CA TYR A 81 -21.56 12.35 -8.70
C TYR A 81 -21.65 11.06 -9.53
N ASN A 82 -21.44 11.19 -10.85
CA ASN A 82 -21.50 10.09 -11.82
C ASN A 82 -20.18 9.29 -11.93
N ASN A 83 -19.08 9.78 -11.36
CA ASN A 83 -17.78 9.12 -11.38
C ASN A 83 -17.11 9.24 -10.00
N PRO A 84 -17.68 8.56 -8.98
CA PRO A 84 -17.17 8.68 -7.63
C PRO A 84 -15.76 8.08 -7.52
N LYS A 85 -14.96 8.63 -6.60
CA LYS A 85 -13.69 8.02 -6.24
C LYS A 85 -13.96 6.72 -5.50
N VAL A 86 -13.20 5.66 -5.80
CA VAL A 86 -13.41 4.34 -5.20
C VAL A 86 -12.19 3.92 -4.38
N ILE A 87 -12.41 3.78 -3.08
CA ILE A 87 -11.42 3.28 -2.11
C ILE A 87 -11.78 1.85 -1.75
N ASP A 88 -10.77 0.99 -1.65
CA ASP A 88 -10.95 -0.46 -1.54
C ASP A 88 -10.23 -1.04 -0.32
N ALA A 89 -11.01 -1.50 0.65
CA ALA A 89 -10.57 -1.95 1.96
C ALA A 89 -10.47 -3.47 2.09
N TYR A 90 -10.33 -4.21 0.99
CA TYR A 90 -10.23 -5.67 1.03
C TYR A 90 -9.04 -6.20 1.83
N ASP A 91 -7.91 -5.51 1.74
CA ASP A 91 -6.72 -5.79 2.53
C ASP A 91 -5.90 -4.49 2.67
N PRO A 92 -4.98 -4.41 3.64
CA PRO A 92 -4.26 -3.18 3.95
C PRO A 92 -3.52 -2.58 2.75
N TRP A 93 -2.98 -3.42 1.86
CA TRP A 93 -2.19 -2.97 0.71
C TRP A 93 -3.06 -2.52 -0.43
N THR A 94 -4.18 -3.22 -0.65
CA THR A 94 -5.18 -2.74 -1.60
C THR A 94 -5.77 -1.40 -1.15
N ALA A 95 -5.96 -1.21 0.16
CA ALA A 95 -6.37 0.08 0.71
C ALA A 95 -5.35 1.18 0.45
N ILE A 96 -4.08 0.94 0.78
CA ILE A 96 -2.99 1.89 0.47
C ILE A 96 -2.93 2.21 -1.02
N ALA A 97 -2.98 1.20 -1.89
CA ALA A 97 -2.95 1.37 -3.34
C ALA A 97 -4.14 2.19 -3.86
N SER A 98 -5.35 1.96 -3.32
CA SER A 98 -6.54 2.74 -3.67
C SER A 98 -6.42 4.20 -3.24
N LEU A 99 -5.84 4.47 -2.06
CA LEU A 99 -5.57 5.83 -1.59
C LEU A 99 -4.55 6.56 -2.49
N ILE A 100 -3.51 5.87 -2.98
CA ILE A 100 -2.56 6.45 -3.94
C ILE A 100 -3.26 6.77 -5.26
N LYS A 101 -4.02 5.81 -5.79
CA LYS A 101 -4.72 5.94 -7.07
C LYS A 101 -5.69 7.13 -7.09
N GLU A 102 -6.49 7.27 -6.04
CA GLU A 102 -7.46 8.35 -5.87
C GLU A 102 -6.83 9.65 -5.33
N ARG A 103 -5.49 9.66 -5.17
CA ARG A 103 -4.65 10.81 -4.77
C ARG A 103 -4.94 11.35 -3.36
N PHE A 104 -5.40 10.50 -2.45
CA PHE A 104 -5.52 10.83 -1.03
C PHE A 104 -4.16 10.87 -0.33
N ILE A 105 -3.19 10.09 -0.82
CA ILE A 105 -1.82 10.05 -0.27
C ILE A 105 -0.78 10.06 -1.39
N HIS A 106 0.43 10.51 -1.05
CA HIS A 106 1.62 10.38 -1.88
C HIS A 106 2.69 9.60 -1.13
N ILE A 107 3.20 8.54 -1.73
CA ILE A 107 4.28 7.73 -1.18
C ILE A 107 5.52 7.90 -2.05
N TRP A 108 6.66 8.07 -1.39
CA TRP A 108 7.97 8.13 -2.04
C TRP A 108 8.85 6.99 -1.53
N GLY A 109 9.29 6.12 -2.44
CA GLY A 109 10.17 5.00 -2.16
C GLY A 109 11.63 5.40 -2.32
N LYS A 110 12.47 5.06 -1.35
CA LYS A 110 13.93 5.21 -1.48
C LYS A 110 14.48 4.12 -2.40
N TYR A 111 15.30 4.50 -3.37
CA TYR A 111 16.06 3.51 -4.15
C TYR A 111 17.16 2.92 -3.25
N PRO A 112 17.27 1.59 -3.20
CA PRO A 112 18.44 0.98 -2.57
C PRO A 112 19.67 1.32 -3.43
N THR A 113 20.60 2.07 -2.86
CA THR A 113 21.92 2.31 -3.44
C THR A 113 22.87 1.25 -2.93
N PHE A 114 23.59 0.61 -3.84
CA PHE A 114 24.59 -0.40 -3.52
C PHE A 114 25.99 0.20 -3.73
N SER A 115 26.85 0.08 -2.73
CA SER A 115 28.28 0.36 -2.91
C SER A 115 28.90 -0.70 -3.83
N GLU A 116 29.56 -0.27 -4.90
CA GLU A 116 30.43 -1.14 -5.71
C GLU A 116 31.67 -1.58 -4.93
N GLU A 117 32.16 -0.75 -4.00
CA GLU A 117 33.40 -0.96 -3.24
C GLU A 117 33.23 -1.96 -2.09
N ASN A 118 32.09 -1.92 -1.40
CA ASN A 118 31.85 -2.78 -0.26
C ASN A 118 31.30 -4.17 -0.66
N LYS A 119 31.42 -4.60 -1.92
CA LYS A 119 30.83 -5.83 -2.55
C LYS A 119 30.95 -7.17 -1.82
N THR A 120 31.79 -7.21 -0.82
CA THR A 120 32.23 -8.38 -0.07
C THR A 120 31.78 -8.35 1.40
N HIS A 121 31.27 -7.22 1.91
CA HIS A 121 30.84 -7.08 3.30
C HIS A 121 29.41 -7.60 3.53
N GLY A 122 29.20 -8.39 4.60
CA GLY A 122 27.88 -8.89 4.99
C GLY A 122 27.40 -10.18 4.30
N CYS A 123 28.18 -10.76 3.36
CA CYS A 123 27.75 -11.94 2.60
C CYS A 123 27.98 -13.30 3.31
N LYS A 124 28.74 -13.32 4.43
CA LYS A 124 29.15 -14.58 5.09
C LYS A 124 27.99 -15.49 5.52
N ASN A 125 26.79 -14.94 5.76
CA ASN A 125 25.60 -15.70 6.15
C ASN A 125 24.43 -15.56 5.15
N CYS A 126 24.64 -14.95 3.98
CA CYS A 126 23.60 -14.86 2.96
C CYS A 126 23.70 -16.10 2.06
N ILE A 127 22.58 -16.80 1.88
CA ILE A 127 22.49 -17.97 0.99
C ILE A 127 22.81 -17.66 -0.48
N PHE A 128 22.81 -16.37 -0.85
CA PHE A 128 23.17 -15.87 -2.17
C PHE A 128 24.67 -15.60 -2.30
N ASN A 129 25.49 -16.03 -1.34
CA ASN A 129 26.93 -15.99 -1.42
C ASN A 129 27.43 -16.96 -2.50
N THR A 130 28.15 -16.43 -3.47
CA THR A 130 28.86 -17.19 -4.51
C THR A 130 30.30 -16.70 -4.60
N GLN A 131 31.14 -17.42 -5.33
CA GLN A 131 32.47 -16.92 -5.68
C GLN A 131 32.46 -16.37 -7.10
N LYS A 132 32.80 -15.08 -7.26
CA LYS A 132 33.02 -14.47 -8.57
C LYS A 132 34.50 -14.14 -8.69
N LYS A 133 35.21 -14.85 -9.61
CA LYS A 133 36.67 -14.74 -9.79
C LYS A 133 37.49 -15.04 -8.51
N GLY A 134 37.01 -15.94 -7.66
CA GLY A 134 37.70 -16.35 -6.43
C GLY A 134 37.39 -15.50 -5.19
N GLU A 135 36.62 -14.42 -5.33
CA GLU A 135 36.19 -13.56 -4.22
C GLU A 135 34.73 -13.82 -3.83
N PRO A 136 34.38 -13.84 -2.53
CA PRO A 136 33.00 -13.93 -2.06
C PRO A 136 32.15 -12.76 -2.60
N PHE A 137 31.02 -13.09 -3.19
CA PHE A 137 30.12 -12.16 -3.87
C PHE A 137 28.68 -12.49 -3.51
N CYS A 138 27.88 -11.48 -3.17
CA CYS A 138 26.46 -11.68 -2.94
C CYS A 138 25.67 -11.50 -4.23
N ILE A 139 25.16 -12.57 -4.82
CA ILE A 139 24.30 -12.51 -6.03
C ILE A 139 23.04 -11.70 -5.77
N ALA A 140 22.58 -11.68 -4.51
CA ALA A 140 21.45 -10.85 -4.11
C ALA A 140 21.65 -9.42 -4.63
N TRP A 141 22.87 -8.86 -4.61
CA TRP A 141 23.18 -7.47 -4.95
C TRP A 141 23.02 -7.10 -6.42
N ASP A 142 22.80 -8.08 -7.28
CA ASP A 142 22.24 -7.86 -8.60
C ASP A 142 20.72 -7.73 -8.47
N TYR A 143 20.22 -6.51 -8.60
CA TYR A 143 18.79 -6.18 -8.46
C TYR A 143 17.87 -7.10 -9.26
N LYS A 144 18.29 -7.59 -10.44
CA LYS A 144 17.49 -8.52 -11.25
C LYS A 144 17.41 -9.93 -10.66
N ASN A 145 18.45 -10.39 -9.97
CA ASN A 145 18.48 -11.70 -9.31
C ASN A 145 17.88 -11.63 -7.90
N ALA A 146 18.08 -10.51 -7.20
CA ALA A 146 17.40 -10.17 -5.96
C ALA A 146 15.90 -10.43 -6.06
N GLN A 147 15.28 -9.83 -7.08
CA GLN A 147 13.84 -9.84 -7.30
C GLN A 147 13.28 -11.24 -7.60
N ARG A 148 14.10 -12.17 -8.10
CA ARG A 148 13.65 -13.51 -8.50
C ARG A 148 13.61 -14.53 -7.36
N GLU A 149 14.41 -14.35 -6.31
CA GLU A 149 14.56 -15.35 -5.23
C GLU A 149 14.27 -14.80 -3.82
N TRP A 150 13.52 -13.70 -3.73
CA TRP A 150 13.36 -12.87 -2.53
C TRP A 150 12.60 -13.54 -1.35
N GLU A 151 12.06 -14.75 -1.49
CA GLU A 151 11.40 -15.47 -0.38
C GLU A 151 12.37 -15.85 0.77
N LYS A 152 13.65 -15.53 0.66
CA LYS A 152 14.70 -15.88 1.61
C LYS A 152 15.35 -14.61 2.19
N PRO A 153 15.29 -14.38 3.52
CA PRO A 153 15.61 -13.10 4.14
C PRO A 153 17.11 -12.79 4.03
N CYS A 154 17.50 -11.97 3.05
CA CYS A 154 18.78 -11.27 3.08
C CYS A 154 18.46 -9.81 3.43
N PHE A 155 18.85 -9.36 4.62
CA PHE A 155 18.57 -8.02 5.11
C PHE A 155 19.35 -6.99 4.29
N TRP A 156 18.62 -6.26 3.46
CA TRP A 156 19.17 -5.21 2.61
C TRP A 156 19.32 -3.91 3.38
N LEU A 157 20.51 -3.67 3.92
CA LEU A 157 20.91 -2.35 4.40
C LEU A 157 22.04 -1.84 3.51
N THR A 158 21.71 -1.50 2.25
CA THR A 158 22.50 -0.66 1.29
C THR A 158 24.00 -0.96 1.16
N ASN A 159 24.44 -2.09 1.71
CA ASN A 159 25.83 -2.40 2.02
C ASN A 159 26.64 -1.18 2.53
N GLY A 160 26.08 -0.45 3.50
CA GLY A 160 26.69 0.71 4.13
C GLY A 160 26.59 2.04 3.36
N GLU A 161 26.03 2.06 2.15
CA GLU A 161 25.77 3.32 1.43
C GLU A 161 24.50 4.02 1.91
N LYS A 162 24.47 5.34 1.83
CA LYS A 162 23.23 6.08 2.12
C LYS A 162 22.26 5.91 0.96
N MET A 163 20.97 5.70 1.23
CA MET A 163 19.91 5.83 0.22
C MET A 163 19.91 7.27 -0.30
N LYS A 164 20.14 7.48 -1.61
CA LYS A 164 20.34 8.82 -2.18
C LYS A 164 19.17 9.32 -3.03
N ALA A 165 18.45 8.44 -3.71
CA ALA A 165 17.38 8.82 -4.64
C ALA A 165 16.02 8.29 -4.17
N HIS A 166 14.95 8.99 -4.54
CA HIS A 166 13.57 8.58 -4.29
C HIS A 166 12.80 8.48 -5.62
N HIS A 167 11.76 7.65 -5.66
CA HIS A 167 10.75 7.64 -6.72
C HIS A 167 9.35 7.74 -6.13
N TYR A 168 8.43 8.29 -6.92
CA TYR A 168 7.02 8.23 -6.59
C TYR A 168 6.53 6.79 -6.76
N VAL A 169 5.80 6.28 -5.77
CA VAL A 169 5.23 4.93 -5.79
C VAL A 169 3.82 5.02 -6.37
N TYR A 170 3.59 4.34 -7.48
CA TYR A 170 2.27 4.18 -8.10
C TYR A 170 1.46 3.06 -7.44
N SER A 171 0.14 3.05 -7.66
CA SER A 171 -0.77 2.11 -7.00
C SER A 171 -0.48 0.63 -7.31
N ASP A 172 0.02 0.35 -8.51
CA ASP A 172 0.41 -0.99 -8.96
C ASP A 172 1.80 -1.43 -8.46
N GLU A 173 2.57 -0.52 -7.88
CA GLU A 173 3.87 -0.79 -7.25
C GLU A 173 3.75 -1.10 -5.75
N VAL A 174 2.54 -1.02 -5.18
CA VAL A 174 2.30 -1.37 -3.77
C VAL A 174 2.35 -2.89 -3.59
N MET A 175 3.35 -3.33 -2.84
CA MET A 175 3.63 -4.74 -2.61
C MET A 175 3.16 -5.17 -1.23
N ARG A 176 2.50 -6.34 -1.17
CA ARG A 176 1.96 -6.93 0.07
C ARG A 176 3.02 -7.23 1.11
N ASP A 177 4.19 -7.56 0.61
CA ASP A 177 5.31 -8.03 1.38
C ASP A 177 6.55 -7.90 0.51
N MET A 178 7.65 -8.42 1.05
CA MET A 178 8.93 -8.45 0.38
C MET A 178 8.95 -9.39 -0.85
N SER A 179 7.89 -10.18 -1.13
CA SER A 179 7.82 -11.07 -2.30
C SER A 179 7.43 -10.36 -3.61
N HIS A 180 7.27 -9.03 -3.59
CA HIS A 180 6.93 -8.20 -4.75
C HIS A 180 5.62 -8.60 -5.46
N ARG A 181 4.75 -9.38 -4.80
CA ARG A 181 3.43 -9.72 -5.34
C ARG A 181 2.61 -8.44 -5.41
N VAL A 182 2.21 -8.07 -6.64
CA VAL A 182 1.30 -6.94 -6.88
C VAL A 182 -0.02 -7.26 -6.18
N THR A 183 -0.38 -6.40 -5.24
CA THR A 183 -1.58 -6.61 -4.41
C THR A 183 -2.79 -5.93 -5.01
N TYR A 184 -2.58 -4.80 -5.68
CA TYR A 184 -3.68 -3.99 -6.19
C TYR A 184 -4.47 -4.72 -7.28
N ARG A 185 -5.75 -4.96 -6.99
CA ARG A 185 -6.77 -5.37 -7.95
C ARG A 185 -7.98 -4.48 -7.77
N SER A 186 -8.46 -3.86 -8.85
CA SER A 186 -9.66 -3.05 -8.78
C SER A 186 -10.88 -3.89 -8.39
N VAL A 187 -11.84 -3.26 -7.71
CA VAL A 187 -13.12 -3.87 -7.33
C VAL A 187 -13.76 -4.58 -8.53
N SER A 188 -13.75 -3.96 -9.71
CA SER A 188 -14.31 -4.50 -10.95
C SER A 188 -13.68 -5.81 -11.47
N LEU A 189 -12.47 -6.16 -11.02
CA LEU A 189 -11.76 -7.37 -11.46
C LEU A 189 -11.93 -8.55 -10.49
N ARG A 190 -12.65 -8.34 -9.38
CA ARG A 190 -12.92 -9.39 -8.38
C ARG A 190 -14.14 -10.18 -8.84
N THR A 191 -13.88 -11.27 -9.56
CA THR A 191 -14.90 -12.29 -9.83
C THR A 191 -15.35 -12.92 -8.49
N ASP A 192 -16.66 -13.15 -8.32
CA ASP A 192 -17.39 -13.59 -7.11
C ASP A 192 -16.82 -14.79 -6.31
N LYS A 193 -15.67 -15.36 -6.69
CA LYS A 193 -14.99 -16.49 -6.03
C LYS A 193 -14.40 -16.19 -4.65
N TYR A 194 -14.42 -14.95 -4.19
CA TYR A 194 -13.94 -14.56 -2.85
C TYR A 194 -15.01 -13.90 -1.98
N LYS A 195 -16.29 -14.25 -2.16
CA LYS A 195 -17.28 -14.22 -1.05
C LYS A 195 -16.88 -15.26 0.01
N GLY A 196 -15.76 -15.03 0.69
CA GLY A 196 -15.32 -15.81 1.83
C GLY A 196 -16.07 -15.33 3.07
N LEU A 197 -16.80 -16.25 3.70
CA LEU A 197 -17.72 -16.07 4.84
C LEU A 197 -19.15 -15.66 4.45
N GLU A 198 -19.77 -16.41 3.54
CA GLU A 198 -21.08 -16.96 3.89
C GLU A 198 -20.83 -18.03 4.98
N LYS A 199 -21.22 -17.71 6.21
CA LYS A 199 -21.64 -18.70 7.20
C LYS A 199 -23.15 -18.69 7.22
#